data_AF-A0A1W9GV97-F1
#
_entry.id   AF-A0A1W9GV97-F1
#
_cell.length_a   1.000
_cell.length_b   1.000
_cell.length_c   1.000
_cell.angle_alpha   90.00
_cell.angle_beta   90.00
_cell.angle_gamma   90.00
#
_symmetry.space_group_name_H-M   'P 1'
#
loop_
_entity.id
_entity.type
_entity.pdbx_description
1 polymer ?
#
loop_
_entity_poly.entity_id
_entity_poly.type
_entity_poly.pdbx_seq_one_letter_code
_entity_poly.pdbx_strand_id
1 'polypeptide(L)'
;MTTTLERILNKAAIRFDAVRDRVTDRAEEVLGSKKRVQTREIWAVGDFPNPWSSEQEEIDALLNDEWFPSTKDFAAAIKNSGAKGKSYDIVNHSASFINLIYLQPKGSIARLNFVTHGASDSIGLQGRIENDGVYFDEELEAGVLQGFKENGILKNDGTVVPWSDVKARFAKDAVIVVYACKAALSEDFLQTLADVFGVTVQGFTAELHYTYSEEALQNGKIDRKHLKVDGQSGIKLLSPNVTKKPSAPVESTPP
;
A
#
# COMPACT_ATOMS: atom_id res chain seq x y z
N MET A 1 20.67 12.66 -23.64
CA MET A 1 20.11 12.96 -22.31
C MET A 1 18.68 12.46 -22.35
N THR A 2 18.40 11.29 -21.79
CA THR A 2 17.02 10.81 -21.64
C THR A 2 16.32 11.63 -20.57
N THR A 3 15.09 12.04 -20.85
CA THR A 3 14.30 12.85 -19.92
C THR A 3 13.92 12.02 -18.68
N THR A 4 13.66 12.68 -17.55
CA THR A 4 13.19 12.04 -16.32
C THR A 4 11.97 11.13 -16.58
N LEU A 5 11.10 11.54 -17.50
CA LEU A 5 9.91 10.80 -17.93
C LEU A 5 10.26 9.49 -18.67
N GLU A 6 11.22 9.53 -19.60
CA GLU A 6 11.70 8.33 -20.32
C GLU A 6 12.39 7.34 -19.37
N ARG A 7 13.05 7.84 -18.33
CA ARG A 7 13.69 6.99 -17.31
C ARG A 7 12.67 6.29 -16.42
N ILE A 8 11.55 6.95 -16.10
CA ILE A 8 10.42 6.39 -15.34
C ILE A 8 9.70 5.31 -16.17
N LEU A 9 9.40 5.61 -17.43
CA LEU A 9 8.71 4.69 -18.34
C LEU A 9 9.53 3.42 -18.61
N ASN A 10 10.84 3.55 -18.84
CA ASN A 10 11.71 2.40 -19.12
C ASN A 10 11.94 1.50 -17.89
N LYS A 11 11.94 2.05 -16.68
CA LYS A 11 12.06 1.24 -15.44
C LYS A 11 10.77 0.50 -15.10
N ALA A 12 9.61 1.12 -15.33
CA ALA A 12 8.30 0.51 -15.10
C ALA A 12 8.04 -0.70 -16.02
N ALA A 13 8.54 -0.64 -17.26
CA ALA A 13 8.38 -1.69 -18.25
C ALA A 13 9.07 -3.02 -17.85
N ILE A 14 10.37 -2.98 -17.52
CA ILE A 14 11.21 -4.19 -17.37
C ILE A 14 10.70 -5.15 -16.26
N ARG A 15 9.98 -4.67 -15.24
CA ARG A 15 9.51 -5.50 -14.11
C ARG A 15 8.12 -6.10 -14.29
N PHE A 16 7.36 -5.70 -15.31
CA PHE A 16 5.97 -6.14 -15.50
C PHE A 16 5.84 -7.63 -15.87
N ASP A 17 6.81 -8.18 -16.61
CA ASP A 17 6.70 -9.53 -17.17
C ASP A 17 7.21 -10.65 -16.23
N ALA A 18 8.16 -10.38 -15.34
CA ALA A 18 8.65 -11.39 -14.38
C ALA A 18 7.57 -11.88 -13.40
N VAL A 19 6.50 -11.10 -13.22
CA VAL A 19 5.32 -11.44 -12.40
C VAL A 19 4.22 -12.09 -13.24
N ARG A 20 4.16 -11.81 -14.54
CA ARG A 20 3.10 -12.23 -15.46
C ARG A 20 3.06 -13.75 -15.67
N ASP A 21 4.23 -14.38 -15.79
CA ASP A 21 4.35 -15.81 -16.13
C ASP A 21 3.89 -16.76 -14.99
N ARG A 22 3.65 -16.24 -13.77
CA ARG A 22 3.03 -17.02 -12.68
C ARG A 22 1.51 -16.97 -12.65
N VAL A 23 0.86 -16.09 -13.43
CA VAL A 23 -0.56 -15.74 -13.25
C VAL A 23 -1.44 -16.22 -14.41
N THR A 24 -0.87 -16.47 -15.60
CA THR A 24 -1.62 -16.81 -16.82
C THR A 24 -2.38 -18.14 -16.74
N ASP A 25 -1.91 -19.12 -15.97
CA ASP A 25 -2.59 -20.41 -15.86
C ASP A 25 -3.93 -20.34 -15.11
N ARG A 26 -4.21 -19.24 -14.39
CA ARG A 26 -5.40 -19.12 -13.53
C ARG A 26 -6.53 -18.29 -14.14
N ALA A 27 -6.27 -17.59 -15.25
CA ALA A 27 -7.22 -16.67 -15.85
C ALA A 27 -8.20 -17.34 -16.83
N GLU A 28 -7.79 -18.43 -17.49
CA GLU A 28 -8.60 -19.07 -18.55
C GLU A 28 -9.71 -20.01 -18.03
N GLU A 29 -9.63 -20.49 -16.78
CA GLU A 29 -10.64 -21.40 -16.19
C GLU A 29 -11.99 -20.70 -15.86
N VAL A 30 -12.06 -19.37 -15.88
CA VAL A 30 -13.19 -18.59 -15.32
C VAL A 30 -14.23 -18.16 -16.37
N LEU A 31 -13.95 -18.29 -17.67
CA LEU A 31 -14.77 -17.68 -18.73
C LEU A 31 -16.07 -18.42 -19.11
N GLY A 32 -16.43 -19.52 -18.44
CA GLY A 32 -17.57 -20.38 -18.83
C GLY A 32 -18.82 -20.39 -17.96
N SER A 33 -18.88 -19.70 -16.81
CA SER A 33 -20.07 -19.73 -15.95
C SER A 33 -20.32 -18.40 -15.24
N LYS A 34 -21.60 -18.05 -15.03
CA LYS A 34 -22.07 -16.95 -14.15
C LYS A 34 -21.73 -17.24 -12.66
N LYS A 35 -20.50 -17.66 -12.36
CA LYS A 35 -20.02 -17.75 -10.99
C LYS A 35 -19.90 -16.32 -10.48
N ARG A 36 -20.58 -16.07 -9.36
CA ARG A 36 -20.41 -14.84 -8.59
C ARG A 36 -18.91 -14.65 -8.33
N VAL A 37 -18.35 -13.54 -8.79
CA VAL A 37 -16.95 -13.21 -8.51
C VAL A 37 -16.80 -13.17 -6.99
N GLN A 38 -15.96 -14.05 -6.44
CA GLN A 38 -15.68 -14.05 -5.02
C GLN A 38 -14.85 -12.80 -4.71
N THR A 39 -15.42 -11.91 -3.90
CA THR A 39 -14.71 -10.73 -3.43
C THR A 39 -13.66 -11.12 -2.38
N ARG A 40 -12.55 -10.40 -2.35
CA ARG A 40 -11.43 -10.64 -1.43
C ARG A 40 -10.89 -9.35 -0.82
N GLU A 41 -10.21 -9.56 0.29
CA GLU A 41 -9.35 -8.59 0.95
C GLU A 41 -7.90 -8.85 0.51
N ILE A 42 -7.19 -7.78 0.16
CA ILE A 42 -5.78 -7.80 -0.24
C ILE A 42 -4.99 -7.03 0.81
N TRP A 43 -3.83 -7.57 1.17
CA TRP A 43 -2.86 -6.91 2.04
C TRP A 43 -1.59 -6.66 1.25
N ALA A 44 -1.07 -5.44 1.35
CA ALA A 44 0.21 -5.07 0.80
C ALA A 44 1.01 -4.25 1.80
N VAL A 45 2.33 -4.31 1.66
CA VAL A 45 3.28 -3.55 2.48
C VAL A 45 4.31 -2.85 1.62
N GLY A 46 4.80 -1.70 2.07
CA GLY A 46 5.98 -1.06 1.52
C GLY A 46 7.26 -1.88 1.79
N ASP A 47 8.29 -1.65 0.98
CA ASP A 47 9.60 -2.32 1.06
C ASP A 47 10.64 -1.44 1.76
N PHE A 48 10.75 -1.64 3.07
CA PHE A 48 11.67 -0.95 3.98
C PHE A 48 12.49 -2.00 4.75
N PRO A 49 13.74 -2.27 4.32
CA PRO A 49 14.60 -3.22 5.00
C PRO A 49 14.86 -2.82 6.46
N ASN A 50 14.98 -3.82 7.33
CA ASN A 50 15.43 -3.61 8.71
C ASN A 50 16.92 -3.18 8.68
N PRO A 51 17.27 -2.01 9.24
CA PRO A 51 18.64 -1.47 9.13
C PRO A 51 19.60 -2.00 10.21
N TRP A 52 19.10 -2.62 11.28
CA TRP A 52 19.91 -2.99 12.43
C TRP A 52 20.63 -4.32 12.19
N SER A 53 21.92 -4.33 12.50
CA SER A 53 22.78 -5.50 12.30
C SER A 53 22.58 -6.58 13.37
N SER A 54 21.99 -6.22 14.51
CA SER A 54 21.70 -7.12 15.62
C SER A 54 20.39 -6.78 16.34
N GLU A 55 19.85 -7.74 17.08
CA GLU A 55 18.66 -7.52 17.92
C GLU A 55 18.92 -6.48 19.02
N GLN A 56 20.13 -6.45 19.60
CA GLN A 56 20.48 -5.45 20.62
C GLN A 56 20.50 -4.04 20.03
N GLU A 57 21.05 -3.85 18.84
CA GLU A 57 21.06 -2.54 18.16
C GLU A 57 19.64 -2.06 17.84
N GLU A 58 18.75 -2.96 17.45
CA GLU A 58 17.33 -2.62 17.25
C GLU A 58 16.63 -2.26 18.57
N ILE A 59 16.95 -2.94 19.68
CA ILE A 59 16.45 -2.59 21.02
C ILE A 59 16.98 -1.23 21.46
N ASP A 60 18.26 -0.96 21.23
CA ASP A 60 18.85 0.32 21.58
C ASP A 60 18.19 1.45 20.78
N ALA A 61 17.91 1.25 19.50
CA ALA A 61 17.15 2.22 18.70
C ALA A 61 15.73 2.44 19.23
N LEU A 62 15.05 1.38 19.68
CA LEU A 62 13.71 1.48 20.31
C LEU A 62 13.74 2.30 21.60
N LEU A 63 14.76 2.10 22.43
CA LEU A 63 14.90 2.79 23.71
C LEU A 63 15.32 4.27 23.58
N ASN A 64 15.87 4.65 22.43
CA ASN A 64 16.33 6.01 22.14
C ASN A 64 15.39 6.79 21.19
N ASP A 65 14.18 6.29 20.91
CA ASP A 65 13.23 6.90 19.97
C ASP A 65 13.77 7.07 18.52
N GLU A 66 14.75 6.25 18.13
CA GLU A 66 15.38 6.23 16.79
C GLU A 66 14.81 5.11 15.89
N TRP A 67 13.82 4.36 16.39
CA TRP A 67 13.29 3.18 15.72
C TRP A 67 12.08 3.50 14.83
N PHE A 68 12.05 2.88 13.64
CA PHE A 68 10.92 2.95 12.70
C PHE A 68 10.57 1.55 12.19
N PRO A 69 9.28 1.21 11.99
CA PRO A 69 8.89 -0.14 11.57
C PRO A 69 9.40 -0.48 10.17
N SER A 70 10.10 -1.60 10.04
CA SER A 70 10.50 -2.18 8.75
C SER A 70 9.39 -3.02 8.11
N THR A 71 9.62 -3.52 6.88
CA THR A 71 8.74 -4.50 6.21
C THR A 71 8.40 -5.69 7.10
N LYS A 72 9.37 -6.16 7.90
CA LYS A 72 9.20 -7.27 8.85
C LYS A 72 8.19 -6.92 9.95
N ASP A 73 8.17 -5.67 10.38
CA ASP A 73 7.30 -5.18 11.44
C ASP A 73 5.88 -4.95 10.92
N PHE A 74 5.73 -4.41 9.70
CA PHE A 74 4.44 -4.37 9.00
C PHE A 74 3.83 -5.76 8.85
N ALA A 75 4.61 -6.73 8.38
CA ALA A 75 4.19 -8.12 8.25
C ALA A 75 3.74 -8.72 9.59
N ALA A 76 4.47 -8.42 10.68
CA ALA A 76 4.09 -8.85 12.02
C ALA A 76 2.77 -8.22 12.48
N ALA A 77 2.58 -6.91 12.27
CA ALA A 77 1.34 -6.22 12.61
C ALA A 77 0.13 -6.79 11.86
N ILE A 78 0.27 -7.06 10.56
CA ILE A 78 -0.78 -7.71 9.75
C ILE A 78 -1.11 -9.09 10.34
N LYS A 79 -0.09 -9.90 10.63
CA LYS A 79 -0.27 -11.25 11.21
C LYS A 79 -1.00 -11.21 12.55
N ASN A 80 -0.75 -10.20 13.36
CA ASN A 80 -1.32 -10.06 14.70
C ASN A 80 -2.69 -9.34 14.70
N SER A 81 -3.08 -8.68 13.61
CA SER A 81 -4.34 -7.94 13.49
C SER A 81 -5.61 -8.80 13.51
N GLY A 82 -5.48 -10.13 13.41
CA GLY A 82 -6.60 -11.05 13.25
C GLY A 82 -7.12 -11.16 11.81
N ALA A 83 -6.45 -10.54 10.83
CA ALA A 83 -6.77 -10.69 9.41
C ALA A 83 -6.80 -12.17 8.98
N LYS A 84 -7.85 -12.56 8.26
CA LYS A 84 -8.00 -13.91 7.70
C LYS A 84 -7.16 -14.02 6.42
N GLY A 85 -6.28 -15.01 6.35
CA GLY A 85 -5.32 -15.14 5.24
C GLY A 85 -4.11 -14.24 5.52
N LYS A 86 -3.03 -14.83 6.03
CA LYS A 86 -1.83 -14.13 6.54
C LYS A 86 -0.82 -13.79 5.43
N SER A 87 -1.29 -13.66 4.19
CA SER A 87 -0.45 -13.34 3.03
C SER A 87 -0.53 -11.85 2.74
N TYR A 88 0.60 -11.28 2.36
CA TYR A 88 0.72 -9.91 1.89
C TYR A 88 1.63 -9.86 0.67
N ASP A 89 1.44 -8.87 -0.17
CA ASP A 89 2.33 -8.55 -1.28
C ASP A 89 3.28 -7.40 -0.88
N ILE A 90 4.55 -7.50 -1.29
CA ILE A 90 5.49 -6.39 -1.14
C ILE A 90 5.38 -5.50 -2.37
N VAL A 91 5.15 -4.22 -2.13
CA VAL A 91 5.05 -3.20 -3.18
C VAL A 91 6.21 -2.24 -3.00
N ASN A 92 7.11 -2.21 -3.98
CA ASN A 92 8.32 -1.37 -3.95
C ASN A 92 8.41 -0.39 -5.13
N HIS A 93 7.33 -0.23 -5.88
CA HIS A 93 7.27 0.65 -7.06
C HIS A 93 5.84 1.03 -7.36
N SER A 94 5.62 2.23 -7.89
CA SER A 94 4.27 2.71 -8.24
C SER A 94 3.60 1.77 -9.24
N ALA A 95 4.34 1.31 -10.25
CA ALA A 95 3.86 0.28 -11.18
C ALA A 95 3.49 -1.05 -10.48
N SER A 96 4.25 -1.50 -9.48
CA SER A 96 3.93 -2.71 -8.72
C SER A 96 2.65 -2.55 -7.92
N PHE A 97 2.40 -1.36 -7.34
CA PHE A 97 1.16 -1.04 -6.65
C PHE A 97 -0.05 -1.14 -7.58
N ILE A 98 0.07 -0.55 -8.77
CA ILE A 98 -0.98 -0.60 -9.78
C ILE A 98 -1.19 -2.04 -10.31
N ASN A 99 -0.10 -2.81 -10.47
CA ASN A 99 -0.17 -4.19 -10.94
C ASN A 99 -0.86 -5.11 -9.94
N LEU A 100 -0.59 -4.92 -8.65
CA LEU A 100 -1.29 -5.63 -7.59
C LEU A 100 -2.81 -5.54 -7.77
N ILE A 101 -3.32 -4.37 -8.17
CA ILE A 101 -4.74 -4.12 -8.42
C ILE A 101 -5.15 -4.74 -9.77
N TYR A 102 -4.44 -4.39 -10.84
CA TYR A 102 -4.82 -4.75 -12.21
C TYR A 102 -4.86 -6.27 -12.47
N LEU A 103 -3.99 -7.04 -11.81
CA LEU A 103 -3.92 -8.50 -11.96
C LEU A 103 -5.08 -9.25 -11.30
N GLN A 104 -5.94 -8.57 -10.56
CA GLN A 104 -7.10 -9.20 -9.94
C GLN A 104 -8.25 -9.36 -10.97
N PRO A 105 -9.13 -10.36 -10.84
CA PRO A 105 -10.36 -10.43 -11.61
C PRO A 105 -11.22 -9.18 -11.42
N LYS A 106 -11.94 -8.79 -12.47
CA LYS A 106 -12.85 -7.63 -12.43
C LYS A 106 -13.87 -7.79 -11.29
N GLY A 107 -14.07 -6.72 -10.52
CA GLY A 107 -15.00 -6.68 -9.39
C GLY A 107 -14.63 -7.56 -8.19
N SER A 108 -13.39 -8.06 -8.10
CA SER A 108 -12.99 -9.00 -7.03
C SER A 108 -12.39 -8.33 -5.80
N ILE A 109 -11.94 -7.08 -5.88
CA ILE A 109 -11.30 -6.42 -4.72
C ILE A 109 -12.39 -5.73 -3.91
N ALA A 110 -12.74 -6.28 -2.75
CA ALA A 110 -13.62 -5.60 -1.80
C ALA A 110 -12.83 -4.68 -0.86
N ARG A 111 -11.59 -5.07 -0.53
CA ARG A 111 -10.73 -4.26 0.33
C ARG A 111 -9.27 -4.40 -0.09
N LEU A 112 -8.56 -3.28 -0.18
CA LEU A 112 -7.11 -3.23 -0.30
C LEU A 112 -6.56 -2.52 0.94
N ASN A 113 -5.81 -3.23 1.77
CA ASN A 113 -5.08 -2.66 2.89
C ASN A 113 -3.63 -2.45 2.46
N PHE A 114 -3.09 -1.26 2.70
CA PHE A 114 -1.70 -0.95 2.42
C PHE A 114 -1.02 -0.38 3.66
N VAL A 115 0.02 -1.08 4.15
CA VAL A 115 0.77 -0.71 5.36
C VAL A 115 2.15 -0.22 4.95
N THR A 116 2.50 1.01 5.32
CA THR A 116 3.76 1.62 4.91
C THR A 116 4.12 2.81 5.80
N HIS A 117 5.18 3.55 5.47
CA HIS A 117 5.43 4.90 5.97
C HIS A 117 4.74 5.94 5.10
N GLY A 118 4.32 7.06 5.70
CA GLY A 118 3.72 8.18 4.97
C GLY A 118 4.49 9.47 5.11
N ALA A 119 4.19 10.39 4.21
CA ALA A 119 4.36 11.84 4.37
C ALA A 119 2.98 12.49 4.23
N SER A 120 2.88 13.81 4.38
CA SER A 120 1.58 14.51 4.29
C SER A 120 0.87 14.29 2.95
N ASP A 121 1.61 14.19 1.85
CA ASP A 121 1.13 14.20 0.47
C ASP A 121 1.56 12.98 -0.35
N SER A 122 2.18 12.00 0.31
CA SER A 122 2.65 10.78 -0.33
C SER A 122 2.66 9.59 0.63
N ILE A 123 2.79 8.39 0.07
CA ILE A 123 3.07 7.17 0.81
C ILE A 123 4.33 6.52 0.24
N GLY A 124 5.23 6.10 1.12
CA GLY A 124 6.42 5.38 0.72
C GLY A 124 6.05 4.02 0.13
N LEU A 125 6.69 3.63 -0.95
CA LEU A 125 6.62 2.28 -1.51
C LEU A 125 7.92 1.54 -1.26
N GLN A 126 9.05 2.22 -1.37
CA GLN A 126 10.36 1.68 -1.06
C GLN A 126 11.19 2.74 -0.37
N GLY A 127 12.10 2.32 0.51
CA GLY A 127 13.08 3.22 1.05
C GLY A 127 14.04 2.56 2.01
N ARG A 128 14.61 3.41 2.86
CA ARG A 128 15.55 3.01 3.91
C ARG A 128 15.18 3.67 5.23
N ILE A 129 15.53 2.97 6.30
CA ILE A 129 15.36 3.42 7.68
C ILE A 129 16.75 3.77 8.19
N GLU A 130 16.88 4.96 8.75
CA GLU A 130 18.09 5.46 9.39
C GLU A 130 17.71 5.98 10.78
N ASN A 131 18.70 6.24 11.64
CA ASN A 131 18.44 6.62 13.03
C ASN A 131 17.66 7.93 13.17
N ASP A 132 17.76 8.83 12.20
CA ASP A 132 17.07 10.12 12.20
C ASP A 132 15.75 10.11 11.43
N GLY A 133 15.42 9.02 10.70
CA GLY A 133 14.17 8.97 9.98
C GLY A 133 14.01 7.85 8.97
N VAL A 134 12.99 8.05 8.14
CA VAL A 134 12.66 7.16 7.03
C VAL A 134 12.76 7.97 5.75
N TYR A 135 13.49 7.44 4.79
CA TYR A 135 13.73 8.09 3.51
C TYR A 135 13.11 7.25 2.39
N PHE A 136 12.25 7.87 1.59
CA PHE A 136 11.60 7.21 0.46
C PHE A 136 12.54 7.24 -0.75
N ASP A 137 12.87 6.06 -1.26
CA ASP A 137 13.53 5.89 -2.55
C ASP A 137 12.50 5.81 -3.68
N GLU A 138 11.27 5.41 -3.33
CA GLU A 138 10.09 5.43 -4.18
C GLU A 138 8.86 5.74 -3.31
N GLU A 139 7.99 6.59 -3.83
CA GLU A 139 6.75 6.98 -3.20
C GLU A 139 5.61 7.09 -4.22
N LEU A 140 4.38 6.97 -3.72
CA LEU A 140 3.16 7.19 -4.49
C LEU A 140 2.58 8.54 -4.11
N GLU A 141 2.88 9.55 -4.91
CA GLU A 141 2.37 10.90 -4.76
C GLU A 141 1.09 11.13 -5.57
N ALA A 142 0.36 12.20 -5.23
CA ALA A 142 -0.81 12.65 -5.98
C ALA A 142 -0.52 12.83 -7.48
N GLY A 143 0.62 13.43 -7.85
CA GLY A 143 1.00 13.67 -9.24
C GLY A 143 1.22 12.37 -10.04
N VAL A 144 1.84 11.37 -9.41
CA VAL A 144 2.06 10.04 -10.01
C VAL A 144 0.74 9.33 -10.26
N LEU A 145 -0.16 9.35 -9.28
CA LEU A 145 -1.51 8.78 -9.38
C LEU A 145 -2.32 9.42 -10.50
N GLN A 146 -2.24 10.75 -10.60
CA GLN A 146 -2.88 11.52 -11.66
C GLN A 146 -2.32 11.11 -13.03
N GLY A 147 -0.99 11.03 -13.15
CA GLY A 147 -0.33 10.56 -14.37
C GLY A 147 -0.86 9.20 -14.85
N PHE A 148 -1.06 8.23 -13.95
CA PHE A 148 -1.68 6.96 -14.32
C PHE A 148 -3.16 7.08 -14.70
N LYS A 149 -3.93 7.93 -14.02
CA LYS A 149 -5.34 8.16 -14.31
C LYS A 149 -5.56 8.71 -15.72
N GLU A 150 -4.74 9.68 -16.12
CA GLU A 150 -4.80 10.32 -17.44
C GLU A 150 -4.25 9.45 -18.56
N ASN A 151 -3.09 8.83 -18.33
CA ASN A 151 -2.33 8.17 -19.39
C ASN A 151 -2.53 6.65 -19.45
N GLY A 152 -3.19 6.07 -18.45
CA GLY A 152 -3.27 4.62 -18.29
C GLY A 152 -1.94 3.99 -17.89
N ILE A 153 -1.80 2.69 -18.11
CA ILE A 153 -0.58 1.92 -17.82
C ILE A 153 0.02 1.45 -19.13
N LEU A 154 1.24 1.87 -19.44
CA LEU A 154 2.00 1.36 -20.57
C LEU A 154 2.55 -0.04 -20.26
N LYS A 155 2.21 -1.02 -21.10
CA LYS A 155 2.78 -2.36 -21.10
C LYS A 155 4.02 -2.44 -21.99
N ASN A 156 4.79 -3.51 -21.81
CA ASN A 156 6.04 -3.76 -22.55
C ASN A 156 5.84 -3.98 -24.05
N ASP A 157 4.68 -4.49 -24.44
CA ASP A 157 4.28 -4.65 -25.84
C ASP A 157 3.84 -3.31 -26.49
N GLY A 158 3.96 -2.19 -25.76
CA GLY A 158 3.56 -0.86 -26.21
C GLY A 158 2.06 -0.59 -26.07
N THR A 159 1.27 -1.55 -25.58
CA THR A 159 -0.16 -1.35 -25.38
C THR A 159 -0.44 -0.55 -24.11
N VAL A 160 -1.47 0.29 -24.14
CA VAL A 160 -1.90 1.06 -22.98
C VAL A 160 -3.15 0.42 -22.38
N VAL A 161 -3.06 0.05 -21.11
CA VAL A 161 -4.23 -0.33 -20.32
C VAL A 161 -4.94 0.95 -19.88
N PRO A 162 -6.21 1.17 -20.25
CA PRO A 162 -6.93 2.34 -19.80
C PRO A 162 -7.16 2.27 -18.29
N TRP A 163 -7.12 3.42 -17.62
CA TRP A 163 -7.32 3.47 -16.17
C TRP A 163 -8.68 2.89 -15.72
N SER A 164 -9.69 2.95 -16.57
CA SER A 164 -11.00 2.31 -16.35
C SER A 164 -10.89 0.80 -16.10
N ASP A 165 -9.95 0.11 -16.73
CA ASP A 165 -9.73 -1.33 -16.52
C ASP A 165 -9.05 -1.64 -15.17
N VAL A 166 -8.31 -0.69 -14.60
CA VAL A 166 -7.77 -0.78 -13.24
C VAL A 166 -8.89 -0.59 -12.23
N LYS A 167 -9.69 0.46 -12.41
CA LYS A 167 -10.86 0.72 -11.54
C LYS A 167 -11.86 -0.44 -11.55
N ALA A 168 -12.04 -1.09 -12.69
CA ALA A 168 -12.93 -2.24 -12.84
C ALA A 168 -12.52 -3.46 -11.99
N ARG A 169 -11.35 -3.47 -11.33
CA ARG A 169 -10.95 -4.56 -10.43
C ARG A 169 -11.59 -4.46 -9.05
N PHE A 170 -11.97 -3.26 -8.65
CA PHE A 170 -12.69 -3.01 -7.42
C PHE A 170 -14.15 -3.46 -7.52
N ALA A 171 -14.61 -4.14 -6.48
CA ALA A 171 -16.02 -4.47 -6.30
C ALA A 171 -16.83 -3.19 -6.07
N LYS A 172 -18.16 -3.32 -6.19
CA LYS A 172 -19.05 -2.26 -5.71
C LYS A 172 -18.79 -2.02 -4.21
N ASP A 173 -18.74 -0.77 -3.80
CA ASP A 173 -18.50 -0.34 -2.42
C ASP A 173 -17.13 -0.77 -1.85
N ALA A 174 -16.16 -1.03 -2.72
CA ALA A 174 -14.81 -1.36 -2.30
C ALA A 174 -14.14 -0.23 -1.51
N VAL A 175 -13.19 -0.62 -0.66
CA VAL A 175 -12.45 0.30 0.21
C VAL A 175 -10.95 0.10 0.04
N ILE A 176 -10.20 1.19 -0.05
CA ILE A 176 -8.75 1.20 0.18
C ILE A 176 -8.52 1.72 1.60
N VAL A 177 -7.72 1.00 2.38
CA VAL A 177 -7.31 1.44 3.72
C VAL A 177 -5.80 1.63 3.74
N VAL A 178 -5.35 2.83 4.08
CA VAL A 178 -3.93 3.18 4.14
C VAL A 178 -3.50 3.31 5.60
N TYR A 179 -2.58 2.45 6.02
CA TYR A 179 -1.95 2.45 7.34
C TYR A 179 -0.55 3.05 7.19
N ALA A 180 -0.45 4.38 7.24
CA ALA A 180 0.81 5.10 7.13
C ALA A 180 1.40 5.39 8.51
N CYS A 181 2.61 4.89 8.76
CA CYS A 181 3.36 5.14 9.99
C CYS A 181 4.00 6.54 9.94
N LYS A 182 4.10 7.18 11.12
CA LYS A 182 4.89 8.40 11.39
C LYS A 182 4.36 9.74 10.88
N ALA A 183 3.64 9.78 9.76
CA ALA A 183 3.00 10.99 9.29
C ALA A 183 1.49 10.81 9.12
N ALA A 184 0.75 11.81 9.58
CA ALA A 184 -0.65 11.98 9.22
C ALA A 184 -0.73 12.22 7.70
N LEU A 185 -1.53 11.40 7.02
CA LEU A 185 -1.86 11.67 5.62
C LEU A 185 -2.79 12.87 5.56
N SER A 186 -2.53 13.80 4.66
CA SER A 186 -3.44 14.92 4.41
C SER A 186 -4.77 14.38 3.88
N GLU A 187 -5.85 15.06 4.26
CA GLU A 187 -7.17 14.74 3.73
C GLU A 187 -7.25 14.91 2.21
N ASP A 188 -6.47 15.83 1.64
CA ASP A 188 -6.39 16.10 0.20
C ASP A 188 -5.74 14.94 -0.57
N PHE A 189 -4.66 14.37 -0.01
CA PHE A 189 -4.05 13.17 -0.57
C PHE A 189 -5.00 11.98 -0.53
N LEU A 190 -5.68 11.76 0.60
CA LEU A 190 -6.70 10.70 0.73
C LEU A 190 -7.87 10.91 -0.25
N GLN A 191 -8.29 12.16 -0.48
CA GLN A 191 -9.33 12.49 -1.46
C GLN A 191 -8.85 12.22 -2.89
N THR A 192 -7.59 12.54 -3.20
CA THR A 192 -7.00 12.24 -4.51
C THR A 192 -6.98 10.74 -4.77
N LEU A 193 -6.61 9.91 -3.79
CA LEU A 193 -6.71 8.46 -3.89
C LEU A 193 -8.15 8.00 -4.19
N ALA A 194 -9.14 8.57 -3.49
CA ALA A 194 -10.54 8.20 -3.67
C ALA A 194 -11.04 8.55 -5.08
N ASP A 195 -10.66 9.72 -5.59
CA ASP A 195 -11.06 10.21 -6.91
C ASP A 195 -10.32 9.52 -8.06
N VAL A 196 -9.08 9.11 -7.83
CA VAL A 196 -8.28 8.37 -8.79
C VAL A 196 -8.83 6.94 -8.92
N PHE A 197 -9.00 6.22 -7.81
CA PHE A 197 -9.44 4.83 -7.86
C PHE A 197 -10.96 4.66 -7.97
N GLY A 198 -11.75 5.70 -7.69
CA GLY A 198 -13.21 5.65 -7.72
C GLY A 198 -13.78 4.74 -6.63
N VAL A 199 -13.11 4.68 -5.47
CA VAL A 199 -13.48 3.86 -4.32
C VAL A 199 -13.42 4.68 -3.04
N THR A 200 -14.02 4.16 -1.96
CA THR A 200 -13.87 4.80 -0.65
C THR A 200 -12.43 4.60 -0.18
N VAL A 201 -11.80 5.65 0.33
CA VAL A 201 -10.46 5.60 0.93
C VAL A 201 -10.56 5.91 2.41
N GLN A 202 -9.88 5.10 3.20
CA GLN A 202 -9.78 5.26 4.65
C GLN A 202 -8.32 5.40 5.04
N GLY A 203 -8.02 6.29 5.97
CA GLY A 203 -6.67 6.51 6.47
C GLY A 203 -6.65 7.09 7.87
N PHE A 204 -5.45 7.48 8.29
CA PHE A 204 -5.20 8.09 9.59
C PHE A 204 -4.65 9.49 9.41
N THR A 205 -5.31 10.47 10.00
CA THR A 205 -4.82 11.85 10.13
C THR A 205 -4.06 12.09 11.44
N ALA A 206 -3.85 11.03 12.22
CA ALA A 206 -2.95 11.00 13.35
C ALA A 206 -1.87 9.94 13.09
N GLU A 207 -0.71 10.11 13.72
CA GLU A 207 0.40 9.16 13.62
C GLU A 207 -0.01 7.78 14.14
N LEU A 208 0.35 6.73 13.38
CA LEU A 208 0.31 5.35 13.86
C LEU A 208 1.61 5.03 14.58
N HIS A 209 1.51 4.75 15.88
CA HIS A 209 2.66 4.34 16.69
C HIS A 209 2.76 2.82 16.77
N TYR A 210 3.96 2.29 16.58
CA TYR A 210 4.25 0.87 16.72
C TYR A 210 4.95 0.66 18.06
N THR A 211 4.36 -0.14 18.95
CA THR A 211 4.89 -0.35 20.31
C THR A 211 5.16 -1.82 20.58
N TYR A 212 6.23 -2.08 21.33
CA TYR A 212 6.60 -3.40 21.83
C TYR A 212 6.27 -3.52 23.32
N SER A 213 6.11 -4.74 23.83
CA SER A 213 5.96 -4.95 25.26
C SER A 213 7.26 -4.61 25.99
N GLU A 214 7.20 -3.71 26.98
CA GLU A 214 8.33 -3.32 27.83
C GLU A 214 9.05 -4.53 28.44
N GLU A 215 8.30 -5.54 28.88
CA GLU A 215 8.85 -6.79 29.42
C GLU A 215 9.73 -7.55 28.41
N ALA A 216 9.39 -7.55 27.12
CA ALA A 216 10.22 -8.20 26.09
C ALA A 216 11.52 -7.43 25.87
N LEU A 217 11.44 -6.09 25.82
CA LEU A 217 12.60 -5.22 25.65
C LEU A 217 13.58 -5.35 26.82
N GLN A 218 13.06 -5.40 28.06
CA GLN A 218 13.88 -5.59 29.27
C GLN A 218 14.63 -6.93 29.31
N ASN A 219 14.12 -7.95 28.61
CA ASN A 219 14.76 -9.26 28.49
C ASN A 219 15.72 -9.37 27.28
N GLY A 220 16.02 -8.24 26.61
CA GLY A 220 16.92 -8.20 25.47
C GLY A 220 16.36 -8.86 24.22
N LYS A 221 15.02 -8.85 24.03
CA LYS A 221 14.36 -9.50 22.89
C LYS A 221 13.31 -8.62 22.23
N ILE A 222 13.19 -8.76 20.92
CA ILE A 222 12.14 -8.11 20.13
C ILE A 222 11.04 -9.11 19.81
N ASP A 223 10.05 -9.21 20.70
CA ASP A 223 8.89 -10.06 20.46
C ASP A 223 7.83 -9.36 19.59
N ARG A 224 7.98 -9.53 18.29
CA ARG A 224 7.03 -9.07 17.27
C ARG A 224 5.65 -9.70 17.35
N LYS A 225 5.43 -10.76 18.15
CA LYS A 225 4.08 -11.29 18.41
C LYS A 225 3.24 -10.32 19.25
N HIS A 226 3.90 -9.44 20.00
CA HIS A 226 3.27 -8.44 20.84
C HIS A 226 3.33 -7.02 20.25
N LEU A 227 3.81 -6.88 19.00
CA LEU A 227 3.82 -5.60 18.30
C LEU A 227 2.40 -5.05 18.19
N LYS A 228 2.16 -3.89 18.80
CA LYS A 228 0.89 -3.17 18.74
C LYS A 228 1.02 -1.99 17.80
N VAL A 229 -0.09 -1.65 17.15
CA VAL A 229 -0.26 -0.34 16.50
C VAL A 229 -1.16 0.44 17.45
N ASP A 230 -0.58 1.33 18.24
CA ASP A 230 -1.29 2.05 19.28
C ASP A 230 -1.99 3.31 18.75
N GLY A 231 -3.25 3.42 19.16
CA GLY A 231 -3.99 4.66 19.43
C GLY A 231 -4.68 4.63 20.81
N GLN A 232 -4.78 3.43 21.41
CA GLN A 232 -5.03 3.06 22.82
C GLN A 232 -5.25 1.53 22.88
N SER A 233 -4.28 0.79 23.41
CA SER A 233 -4.32 -0.60 23.93
C SER A 233 -5.09 -1.69 23.13
N GLY A 234 -4.32 -2.60 22.53
CA GLY A 234 -4.76 -3.92 22.04
C GLY A 234 -4.65 -4.02 20.51
N ILE A 235 -4.07 -5.11 19.99
CA ILE A 235 -3.82 -5.29 18.55
C ILE A 235 -5.15 -5.53 17.80
N LYS A 236 -5.93 -4.48 17.64
CA LYS A 236 -6.81 -4.30 16.50
C LYS A 236 -6.13 -3.20 15.70
N LEU A 237 -5.77 -3.47 14.44
CA LEU A 237 -5.40 -2.37 13.54
C LEU A 237 -6.48 -1.31 13.70
N LEU A 238 -6.06 -0.10 14.06
CA LEU A 238 -6.96 0.97 14.48
C LEU A 238 -8.05 1.15 13.42
N SER A 239 -9.24 1.54 13.85
CA SER A 239 -10.25 1.95 12.88
C SER A 239 -9.79 3.28 12.27
N PRO A 240 -9.67 3.39 10.94
CA PRO A 240 -9.33 4.66 10.28
C PRO A 240 -10.20 5.80 10.79
N ASN A 241 -9.59 6.95 11.08
CA ASN A 241 -10.31 8.10 11.63
C ASN A 241 -10.81 9.06 10.53
N VAL A 242 -10.37 8.88 9.28
CA VAL A 242 -10.84 9.64 8.12
C VAL A 242 -11.33 8.70 7.03
N THR A 243 -12.44 9.10 6.41
CA THR A 243 -13.04 8.42 5.26
C THR A 243 -13.30 9.43 4.15
N LYS A 244 -12.76 9.18 2.97
CA LYS A 244 -13.00 9.95 1.74
C LYS A 244 -13.76 9.10 0.74
N LYS A 245 -14.75 9.70 0.08
CA LYS A 245 -15.53 9.07 -0.98
C LYS A 245 -15.18 9.73 -2.30
N PRO A 246 -15.31 9.02 -3.43
CA PRO A 246 -15.11 9.64 -4.73
C PRO A 246 -16.03 10.85 -4.88
N SER A 247 -15.46 11.96 -5.34
CA SER A 247 -16.19 13.16 -5.74
C SER A 247 -17.25 12.78 -6.78
N ALA A 248 -18.43 13.39 -6.69
CA ALA A 248 -19.45 13.21 -7.72
C ALA A 248 -18.86 13.64 -9.09
N PRO A 249 -19.24 12.98 -10.19
CA PRO A 249 -18.90 13.50 -11.51
C PRO A 249 -19.38 14.94 -11.58
N VAL A 250 -18.47 15.86 -11.96
CA VAL A 250 -18.90 17.23 -12.26
C VAL A 250 -19.85 17.11 -13.44
N GLU A 251 -21.14 17.29 -13.22
CA GLU A 251 -22.11 17.41 -14.30
C GLU A 251 -21.63 18.57 -15.16
N SER A 252 -21.17 18.27 -16.37
CA SER A 252 -20.91 19.32 -17.35
C SER A 252 -22.23 20.00 -17.60
N THR A 253 -22.43 21.20 -17.05
CA THR A 253 -23.51 22.08 -17.48
C THR A 253 -23.39 22.20 -19.00
N PRO A 254 -24.42 21.79 -19.77
CA PRO A 254 -24.40 21.97 -21.20
C PRO A 254 -24.15 23.45 -21.55
N PRO A 255 -23.38 23.74 -22.61
CA PRO A 255 -23.17 25.11 -23.07
C PRO A 255 -24.47 25.78 -23.49
#